data_AF-A0A1M6RYU3-F1
#
_entry.id   AF-A0A1M6RYU3-F1
#
_cell.length_a   1.000
_cell.length_b   1.000
_cell.length_c   1.000
_cell.angle_alpha   90.00
_cell.angle_beta   90.00
_cell.angle_gamma   90.00
#
_symmetry.space_group_name_H-M   'P 1'
#
loop_
_entity.id
_entity.type
_entity.pdbx_description
1 polymer ?
#
loop_
_entity_poly.entity_id
_entity_poly.type
_entity_poly.pdbx_seq_one_letter_code
_entity_poly.pdbx_strand_id
1 'polypeptide(L)'
;MDLQVVVYNYWPRAIADVSVNGQYAGGSYGSYGIDGTGGKITCCVKVKTGSMTVDWTLDGPENSPRLGERIHAQASLASVPSDAEFLAVHIYPDQTVVLEATRQLADSRPSKGTAQ
;
A
#
# COMPACT_ATOMS: atom_id res chain seq x y z
N MET A 1 8.75 -11.32 10.61
CA MET A 1 7.75 -12.23 10.00
C MET A 1 7.65 -11.87 8.53
N ASP A 2 7.45 -12.83 7.65
CA ASP A 2 7.28 -12.56 6.22
C ASP A 2 5.80 -12.61 5.89
N LEU A 3 5.27 -11.52 5.30
CA LEU A 3 3.87 -11.42 4.88
C LEU A 3 3.79 -11.17 3.38
N GLN A 4 2.75 -11.69 2.75
CA GLN A 4 2.38 -11.32 1.39
C GLN A 4 1.86 -9.88 1.38
N VAL A 5 2.19 -9.05 0.39
CA VAL A 5 1.72 -7.67 0.36
C VAL A 5 0.52 -7.53 -0.55
N VAL A 6 -0.53 -6.85 -0.05
CA VAL A 6 -1.66 -6.40 -0.86
C VAL A 6 -1.72 -4.89 -0.80
N VAL A 7 -1.55 -4.24 -1.94
CA VAL A 7 -1.64 -2.77 -2.03
C VAL A 7 -3.05 -2.38 -2.46
N TYR A 8 -3.68 -1.52 -1.69
CA TYR A 8 -4.95 -0.86 -2.00
C TYR A 8 -4.67 0.58 -2.40
N ASN A 9 -4.70 0.85 -3.70
CA ASN A 9 -4.44 2.18 -4.23
C ASN A 9 -5.72 3.03 -4.28
N TYR A 10 -5.89 3.99 -3.38
CA TYR A 10 -7.02 4.94 -3.40
C TYR A 10 -6.72 6.24 -4.16
N TRP A 11 -5.58 6.35 -4.84
CA TRP A 11 -5.39 7.43 -5.80
C TRP A 11 -6.38 7.27 -6.96
N PRO A 12 -6.95 8.38 -7.50
CA PRO A 12 -7.79 8.35 -8.68
C PRO A 12 -6.95 8.19 -9.97
N ARG A 13 -5.86 7.42 -9.91
CA ARG A 13 -4.91 7.13 -11.00
C ARG A 13 -4.01 5.96 -10.61
N ALA A 14 -3.28 5.43 -11.58
CA ALA A 14 -2.32 4.36 -11.35
C ALA A 14 -1.15 4.82 -10.47
N ILE A 15 -0.58 3.86 -9.74
CA ILE A 15 0.73 3.97 -9.10
C ILE A 15 1.58 2.76 -9.47
N ALA A 16 2.89 2.93 -9.44
CA ALA A 16 3.85 1.91 -9.83
C ALA A 16 4.97 1.75 -8.79
N ASP A 17 5.74 0.68 -8.94
CA ASP A 17 6.97 0.40 -8.17
C ASP A 17 6.83 0.62 -6.66
N VAL A 18 5.78 0.02 -6.09
CA VAL A 18 5.53 0.12 -4.66
C VAL A 18 6.60 -0.68 -3.92
N SER A 19 7.17 -0.12 -2.86
CA SER A 19 8.07 -0.81 -1.94
C SER A 19 7.71 -0.55 -0.48
N VAL A 20 7.95 -1.54 0.38
CA VAL A 20 7.79 -1.46 1.83
C VAL A 20 9.13 -1.73 2.48
N ASN A 21 9.65 -0.80 3.29
CA ASN A 21 10.99 -0.85 3.88
C ASN A 21 12.09 -1.14 2.82
N GLY A 22 11.95 -0.57 1.62
CA GLY A 22 12.86 -0.80 0.49
C GLY A 22 12.71 -2.17 -0.18
N GLN A 23 11.80 -3.04 0.28
CA GLN A 23 11.50 -4.31 -0.38
C GLN A 23 10.40 -4.12 -1.41
N TYR A 24 10.63 -4.59 -2.64
CA TYR A 24 9.67 -4.46 -3.74
C TYR A 24 8.36 -5.17 -3.42
N ALA A 25 7.26 -4.44 -3.51
CA ALA A 25 5.92 -4.90 -3.19
C ALA A 25 5.02 -4.96 -4.42
N GLY A 26 5.47 -4.51 -5.60
CA GLY A 26 4.85 -4.76 -6.91
C GLY A 26 4.87 -3.56 -7.85
N GLY A 27 4.57 -3.81 -9.13
CA GLY A 27 4.94 -2.88 -10.21
C GLY A 27 3.87 -1.94 -10.75
N SER A 28 2.58 -2.31 -10.70
CA SER A 28 1.52 -1.45 -11.20
C SER A 28 0.19 -1.75 -10.52
N TYR A 29 -0.46 -0.69 -10.04
CA TYR A 29 -1.72 -0.74 -9.32
C TYR A 29 -2.66 0.32 -9.88
N GLY A 30 -3.73 -0.11 -10.54
CA GLY A 30 -4.85 0.78 -10.87
C GLY A 30 -5.54 1.32 -9.61
N SER A 31 -6.42 2.29 -9.77
CA SER A 31 -7.27 2.77 -8.67
C SER A 31 -8.13 1.63 -8.11
N TYR A 32 -8.30 1.54 -6.80
CA TYR A 32 -9.14 0.54 -6.16
C TYR A 32 -10.64 0.85 -6.38
N GLY A 33 -11.41 -0.15 -6.82
CA GLY A 33 -12.85 -0.04 -7.14
C GLY A 33 -13.30 -1.11 -8.14
N ILE A 34 -14.58 -1.08 -8.55
CA ILE A 34 -15.21 -2.07 -9.46
C ILE A 34 -14.44 -2.25 -10.78
N ASP A 35 -13.82 -1.17 -11.28
CA ASP A 35 -13.09 -1.16 -12.56
C ASP A 35 -11.56 -1.22 -12.38
N GLY A 36 -11.10 -1.44 -11.15
CA GLY A 36 -9.73 -1.29 -10.72
C GLY A 36 -8.94 -2.58 -10.60
N THR A 37 -7.72 -2.64 -11.16
CA THR A 37 -6.78 -3.78 -10.96
C THR A 37 -5.94 -3.67 -9.68
N GLY A 38 -6.30 -2.74 -8.78
CA GLY A 38 -5.50 -2.28 -7.64
C GLY A 38 -5.33 -3.29 -6.49
N GLY A 39 -5.01 -4.53 -6.79
CA GLY A 39 -4.76 -5.59 -5.81
C GLY A 39 -3.94 -6.73 -6.42
N LYS A 40 -2.64 -6.49 -6.66
CA LYS A 40 -1.69 -7.58 -6.93
C LYS A 40 -1.03 -7.98 -5.61
N ILE A 41 -1.14 -9.27 -5.30
CA ILE A 41 -0.42 -9.89 -4.18
C ILE A 41 1.03 -10.12 -4.63
N THR A 42 1.98 -9.49 -3.94
CA THR A 42 3.41 -9.74 -4.16
C THR A 42 3.98 -10.37 -2.91
N CYS A 43 4.61 -11.53 -3.06
CA CYS A 43 5.35 -12.14 -1.96
C CYS A 43 6.78 -11.60 -1.93
N CYS A 44 7.41 -11.43 -0.79
CA CYS A 44 6.90 -11.31 0.57
C CYS A 44 7.79 -10.24 1.22
N VAL A 45 7.27 -9.46 2.17
CA VAL A 45 8.07 -8.44 2.85
C VAL A 45 8.29 -8.80 4.30
N LYS A 46 9.47 -8.47 4.81
CA LYS A 46 9.80 -8.61 6.22
C LYS A 46 9.11 -7.49 6.97
N VAL A 47 8.13 -7.86 7.79
CA VAL A 47 7.41 -6.92 8.64
C VAL A 47 7.91 -6.97 10.08
N LYS A 48 7.91 -5.79 10.68
CA LYS A 48 8.11 -5.55 12.11
C LYS A 48 7.10 -4.49 12.54
N THR A 49 6.58 -4.61 13.76
CA THR A 49 5.77 -3.56 14.37
C THR A 49 6.56 -2.25 14.52
N GLY A 50 5.84 -1.13 14.51
CA GLY A 50 6.41 0.21 14.58
C GLY A 50 6.51 0.90 13.21
N SER A 51 7.42 1.87 13.10
CA SER A 51 7.57 2.70 11.91
C SER A 51 8.10 1.89 10.72
N MET A 52 7.47 2.06 9.57
CA MET A 52 7.79 1.46 8.29
C MET A 52 7.75 2.53 7.20
N THR A 53 8.56 2.36 6.16
CA THR A 53 8.53 3.23 4.97
C THR A 53 7.74 2.57 3.86
N VAL A 54 6.97 3.36 3.13
CA VAL A 54 6.29 2.95 1.91
C VAL A 54 6.60 3.96 0.82
N ASP A 55 7.09 3.45 -0.31
CA ASP A 55 7.47 4.26 -1.46
C ASP A 55 6.66 3.81 -2.67
N TRP A 56 6.33 4.74 -3.57
CA TRP A 56 5.68 4.42 -4.84
C TRP A 56 5.93 5.52 -5.88
N THR A 57 5.72 5.21 -7.14
CA THR A 57 5.81 6.16 -8.26
C THR A 57 4.40 6.52 -8.76
N LEU A 58 4.17 7.80 -9.03
CA LEU A 58 2.91 8.26 -9.62
C LEU A 58 2.86 7.92 -11.11
N ASP A 59 1.85 7.14 -11.52
CA ASP A 59 1.70 6.63 -12.89
C ASP A 59 0.34 7.04 -13.50
N GLY A 60 0.14 6.88 -14.80
CA GLY A 60 -1.11 7.24 -15.49
C GLY A 60 -0.91 7.80 -16.89
N PRO A 61 -1.97 8.38 -17.49
CA PRO A 61 -1.92 8.94 -18.84
C PRO A 61 -0.83 10.01 -19.02
N GLU A 62 -0.39 10.17 -20.26
CA GLU A 62 0.52 11.25 -20.66
C GLU A 62 -0.04 12.61 -20.22
N ASN A 63 0.81 13.46 -19.63
CA ASN A 63 0.47 14.74 -19.00
C ASN A 63 -0.24 14.68 -17.64
N SER A 64 -0.34 13.50 -17.01
CA SER A 64 -0.78 13.43 -15.61
C SER A 64 0.11 14.31 -14.72
N PRO A 65 -0.44 15.13 -13.81
CA PRO A 65 0.37 15.95 -12.92
C PRO A 65 1.36 15.10 -12.15
N ARG A 66 2.63 15.51 -12.05
CA ARG A 66 3.66 14.78 -11.29
C ARG A 66 3.90 13.33 -11.77
N LEU A 67 3.61 13.03 -13.05
CA LEU A 67 3.91 11.73 -13.64
C LEU A 67 5.40 11.38 -13.46
N GLY A 68 5.67 10.16 -12.99
CA GLY A 68 7.02 9.67 -12.70
C GLY A 68 7.60 10.14 -11.36
N GLU A 69 6.90 10.98 -10.59
CA GLU A 69 7.38 11.39 -9.28
C GLU A 69 7.33 10.21 -8.29
N ARG A 70 8.44 10.00 -7.57
CA ARG A 70 8.53 9.03 -6.47
C ARG A 70 8.11 9.68 -5.16
N ILE A 71 7.13 9.09 -4.50
CA ILE A 71 6.62 9.49 -3.19
C ILE A 71 7.24 8.60 -2.12
N HIS A 72 7.52 9.21 -0.98
CA HIS A 72 8.05 8.56 0.22
C HIS A 72 7.14 8.87 1.40
N ALA A 73 6.54 7.85 2.01
CA ALA A 73 5.69 8.00 3.19
C ALA A 73 6.15 7.12 4.34
N GLN A 74 5.93 7.59 5.58
CA GLN A 74 6.07 6.76 6.78
C GLN A 74 4.69 6.36 7.29
N ALA A 75 4.57 5.13 7.75
CA ALA A 75 3.39 4.60 8.41
C ALA A 75 3.80 3.70 9.57
N SER A 76 2.91 3.53 10.55
CA SER A 76 3.17 2.66 11.70
C SER A 76 2.30 1.41 11.62
N LEU A 77 2.93 0.24 11.74
CA LEU A 77 2.24 -1.04 11.89
C LEU A 77 2.07 -1.35 13.38
N ALA A 78 0.83 -1.28 13.86
CA ALA A 78 0.53 -1.37 15.29
C ALA A 78 0.80 -2.76 15.88
N SER A 79 0.34 -3.81 15.20
CA SER A 79 0.51 -5.19 15.64
C SER A 79 0.59 -6.13 14.45
N VAL A 80 1.13 -7.33 14.68
CA VAL A 80 1.15 -8.42 13.70
C VAL A 80 0.58 -9.66 14.39
N PRO A 81 -0.68 -10.03 14.14
CA PRO A 81 -1.26 -11.26 14.64
C PRO A 81 -0.43 -12.47 14.22
N SER A 82 -0.37 -13.50 15.07
CA SER A 82 0.43 -14.71 14.79
C SER A 82 -0.04 -15.49 13.57
N ASP A 83 -1.32 -15.33 13.19
CA ASP A 83 -1.94 -15.97 12.03
C ASP A 83 -2.08 -15.01 10.83
N ALA A 84 -1.44 -13.84 10.86
CA ALA A 84 -1.42 -12.92 9.73
C ALA A 84 -0.76 -13.56 8.50
N GLU A 85 -1.35 -13.36 7.33
CA GLU A 85 -0.83 -13.84 6.04
C GLU A 85 -0.45 -12.68 5.11
N PHE A 86 -1.15 -11.56 5.26
CA PHE A 86 -1.04 -10.38 4.41
C PHE A 86 -0.64 -9.14 5.21
N LEU A 87 0.16 -8.29 4.58
CA LEU A 87 0.29 -6.88 4.90
C LEU A 87 -0.57 -6.10 3.89
N ALA A 88 -1.69 -5.56 4.36
CA ALA A 88 -2.50 -4.62 3.60
C ALA A 88 -1.87 -3.22 3.67
N VAL A 89 -1.61 -2.64 2.49
CA VAL A 89 -0.99 -1.32 2.33
C VAL A 89 -1.99 -0.40 1.64
N HIS A 90 -2.60 0.50 2.40
CA HIS A 90 -3.62 1.42 1.93
C HIS A 90 -3.00 2.78 1.61
N ILE A 91 -2.95 3.16 0.33
CA ILE A 91 -2.31 4.40 -0.13
C ILE A 91 -3.38 5.41 -0.54
N TYR A 92 -3.32 6.63 0.02
CA TYR A 92 -4.30 7.68 -0.19
C TYR A 92 -3.76 8.87 -1.01
N PRO A 93 -4.62 9.65 -1.70
CA PRO A 93 -4.22 10.81 -2.52
C PRO A 93 -3.39 11.88 -1.80
N ASP A 94 -3.62 12.03 -0.49
CA ASP A 94 -2.89 12.95 0.38
C ASP A 94 -1.58 12.37 0.92
N GLN A 95 -1.10 11.27 0.32
CA GLN A 95 0.13 10.55 0.69
C GLN A 95 0.07 9.88 2.08
N THR A 96 -1.11 9.84 2.69
CA THR A 96 -1.35 9.02 3.88
C THR A 96 -1.24 7.54 3.52
N VAL A 97 -0.56 6.76 4.36
CA VAL A 97 -0.49 5.31 4.27
C VAL A 97 -1.01 4.67 5.56
N VAL A 98 -1.89 3.68 5.42
CA VAL A 98 -2.34 2.84 6.54
C VAL A 98 -1.84 1.42 6.30
N LEU A 99 -1.29 0.81 7.36
CA LEU A 99 -0.74 -0.54 7.34
C LEU A 99 -1.54 -1.44 8.29
N GLU A 100 -1.92 -2.60 7.80
CA GLU A 100 -2.62 -3.61 8.58
C GLU A 100 -2.05 -5.01 8.27
N ALA A 101 -1.65 -5.73 9.31
CA ALA A 101 -1.32 -7.14 9.20
C ALA A 101 -2.59 -7.96 9.46
N THR A 102 -2.99 -8.76 8.48
CA THR A 102 -4.29 -9.43 8.50
C THR A 102 -4.21 -10.82 7.85
N ARG A 103 -5.15 -11.68 8.20
CA ARG A 103 -5.39 -12.96 7.52
C ARG A 103 -6.45 -12.83 6.42
N GLN A 104 -7.31 -11.83 6.50
CA GLN A 104 -8.40 -11.59 5.56
C GLN A 104 -8.16 -10.28 4.82
N LEU A 105 -8.31 -10.32 3.50
CA LEU A 105 -8.25 -9.13 2.68
C LEU A 105 -9.46 -8.24 2.96
N ALA A 106 -9.25 -6.93 2.95
CA ALA A 106 -10.29 -5.97 3.27
C ALA A 106 -11.42 -6.01 2.22
N ASP A 107 -12.65 -6.27 2.68
CA ASP A 107 -13.88 -6.13 1.89
C ASP A 107 -14.32 -4.66 1.72
N SER A 108 -13.77 -3.76 2.54
CA SER A 108 -14.12 -2.33 2.54
C SER A 108 -12.93 -1.43 2.87
N ARG A 109 -13.01 -0.16 2.45
CA ARG A 109 -11.96 0.85 2.69
C ARG A 109 -11.90 1.24 4.17
N PRO A 110 -10.77 1.05 4.87
CA PRO A 110 -10.66 1.46 6.27
C PRO A 110 -10.74 2.99 6.40
N SER A 111 -11.28 3.48 7.52
CA SER A 111 -11.19 4.91 7.86
C SER A 111 -9.73 5.28 8.10
N LYS A 112 -9.30 6.47 7.65
CA LYS A 112 -8.03 7.05 8.09
C LYS A 112 -8.10 7.20 9.61
N GLY A 113 -7.45 6.31 10.36
CA GLY A 113 -7.45 6.42 11.82
C GLY A 113 -6.92 7.80 12.21
N THR A 114 -7.72 8.59 12.93
CA THR A 114 -7.24 9.78 13.63
C THR A 114 -6.18 9.30 14.61
N ALA A 115 -4.91 9.64 14.36
CA ALA A 115 -3.92 9.68 15.43
C ALA A 115 -4.49 10.60 16.51
N GLN A 116 -4.74 10.05 17.69
CA GLN A 116 -5.04 10.81 18.91
C GLN A 116 -3.73 11.09 19.65
#